data_AF-A0A0Q4JQD5-F1
#
_entry.id   AF-A0A0Q4JQD5-F1
#
_cell.length_a   1.000
_cell.length_b   1.000
_cell.length_c   1.000
_cell.angle_alpha   90.00
_cell.angle_beta   90.00
_cell.angle_gamma   90.00
#
_symmetry.space_group_name_H-M   'P 1'
#
loop_
_entity.id
_entity.type
_entity.pdbx_description
1 polymer ?
#
loop_
_entity_poly.entity_id
_entity_poly.type
_entity_poly.pdbx_seq_one_letter_code
_entity_poly.pdbx_strand_id
1 'polypeptide(L)'
;MARMMLDSGVAAAAFAGLRHVMIGGEAFAPTLARDLGAVTTARITNMYGPTETTIWSATDGVIPGNEDALRLGRPLANQEIYILDSRGAPVPPGMPGEIVIAGRGVARGYLHRPELTAERFVPHPLCKCERAYRTGDLGRHEPDGRIAFLGRLDHQVKVRGHRIELGEIESALAEQGEVAQALVVAREDDPGDVRLCAYILPRPGQTADVAALRERLRARLPDFMVPSHITLLDSFPQTPNGKVDLKALPAPASVNDDVPTPTAAPFAAPADGSEARVAAIWRDILRLPRVGASDNFFDLGGHVSALQEPNVATLAEAIREGLYTGLSRGRSHSIAAPSPAVAESDDRPSRALAEMVES
;
A
#
# COMPACT_ATOMS: atom_id res chain seq x y z
N MET A 1 6.45 4.42 -5.68
CA MET A 1 7.69 4.35 -6.50
C MET A 1 8.13 5.69 -7.08
N ALA A 2 7.35 6.36 -7.96
CA ALA A 2 7.80 7.62 -8.59
C ALA A 2 8.17 8.73 -7.58
N ARG A 3 7.35 8.92 -6.53
CA ARG A 3 7.66 9.84 -5.42
C ARG A 3 8.98 9.49 -4.74
N MET A 4 9.19 8.20 -4.47
CA MET A 4 10.43 7.72 -3.84
C MET A 4 11.66 8.06 -4.68
N MET A 5 11.59 7.88 -6.00
CA MET A 5 12.69 8.20 -6.89
C MET A 5 13.02 9.70 -6.90
N LEU A 6 12.01 10.57 -6.79
CA LEU A 6 12.20 12.01 -6.68
C LEU A 6 12.89 12.40 -5.38
N ASP A 7 12.48 11.80 -4.27
CA ASP A 7 13.01 12.16 -2.94
C ASP A 7 14.49 11.70 -2.79
N SER A 8 14.91 10.67 -3.54
CA SER A 8 16.23 10.01 -3.41
C SER A 8 17.45 10.80 -3.88
N GLY A 9 17.28 12.03 -4.40
CA GLY A 9 18.38 12.86 -4.91
C GLY A 9 18.96 12.40 -6.27
N VAL A 10 18.66 11.18 -6.72
CA VAL A 10 18.94 10.65 -8.08
C VAL A 10 18.00 11.27 -9.15
N ALA A 11 17.05 12.08 -8.71
CA ALA A 11 15.83 12.52 -9.39
C ALA A 11 16.00 13.24 -10.73
N ALA A 12 17.02 14.08 -10.92
CA ALA A 12 17.15 14.81 -12.18
C ALA A 12 17.75 13.90 -13.28
N ALA A 13 18.83 13.19 -12.97
CA ALA A 13 19.56 12.40 -13.96
C ALA A 13 18.76 11.18 -14.45
N ALA A 14 18.06 10.49 -13.54
CA ALA A 14 17.27 9.31 -13.90
C ALA A 14 16.09 9.63 -14.83
N PHE A 15 15.50 10.83 -14.71
CA PHE A 15 14.35 11.23 -15.51
C PHE A 15 14.71 12.11 -16.73
N ALA A 16 15.92 12.67 -16.79
CA ALA A 16 16.35 13.58 -17.87
C ALA A 16 16.38 12.92 -19.26
N GLY A 17 16.63 11.61 -19.34
CA GLY A 17 16.66 10.87 -20.61
C GLY A 17 15.31 10.30 -21.06
N LEU A 18 14.28 10.37 -20.22
CA LEU A 18 13.00 9.74 -20.49
C LEU A 18 12.15 10.60 -21.43
N ARG A 19 11.44 9.94 -22.35
CA ARG A 19 10.46 10.60 -23.23
C ARG A 19 9.01 10.44 -22.75
N HIS A 20 8.74 9.36 -22.02
CA HIS A 20 7.42 9.02 -21.51
C HIS A 20 7.52 8.50 -20.08
N VAL A 21 6.63 8.97 -19.22
CA VAL A 21 6.48 8.49 -17.85
C VAL A 21 5.01 8.11 -17.67
N MET A 22 4.75 6.83 -17.46
CA MET A 22 3.40 6.31 -17.25
C MET A 22 3.24 6.01 -15.76
N ILE A 23 2.23 6.59 -15.13
CA ILE A 23 1.99 6.45 -13.68
C ILE A 23 0.57 5.97 -13.49
N GLY A 24 0.39 4.97 -12.65
CA GLY A 24 -0.92 4.42 -12.33
C GLY A 24 -0.83 3.56 -11.08
N GLY A 25 -1.93 2.89 -10.77
CA GLY A 25 -2.03 2.05 -9.57
C GLY A 25 -2.62 2.77 -8.37
N GLU A 26 -2.46 4.09 -8.25
CA GLU A 26 -3.05 4.93 -7.18
C GLU A 26 -3.63 6.22 -7.76
N ALA A 27 -4.36 6.99 -6.93
CA ALA A 27 -4.77 8.34 -7.32
C ALA A 27 -3.52 9.19 -7.55
N PHE A 28 -3.41 9.79 -8.73
CA PHE A 28 -2.26 10.63 -9.06
C PHE A 28 -2.31 11.92 -8.23
N ALA A 29 -1.39 12.06 -7.27
CA ALA A 29 -1.27 13.26 -6.46
C ALA A 29 -0.83 14.49 -7.28
N PRO A 30 -1.49 15.65 -7.17
CA PRO A 30 -1.10 16.86 -7.88
C PRO A 30 0.33 17.35 -7.59
N THR A 31 0.78 17.16 -6.34
CA THR A 31 2.16 17.45 -5.92
C THR A 31 3.18 16.61 -6.70
N LEU A 32 2.95 15.30 -6.84
CA LEU A 32 3.80 14.42 -7.63
C LEU A 32 3.86 14.85 -9.10
N ALA A 33 2.76 15.34 -9.67
CA ALA A 33 2.73 15.82 -11.05
C ALA A 33 3.59 17.06 -11.25
N ARG A 34 3.55 18.01 -10.28
CA ARG A 34 4.41 19.19 -10.28
C ARG A 34 5.88 18.81 -10.18
N ASP A 35 6.23 17.94 -9.24
CA ASP A 35 7.62 17.61 -8.96
C ASP A 35 8.25 16.83 -10.12
N LEU A 36 7.51 15.94 -10.77
CA LEU A 36 7.95 15.30 -12.01
C LEU A 36 8.16 16.32 -13.13
N GLY A 37 7.23 17.27 -13.30
CA GLY A 37 7.38 18.33 -14.32
C GLY A 37 8.58 19.25 -14.08
N ALA A 38 9.07 19.35 -12.85
CA ALA A 38 10.26 20.13 -12.52
C ALA A 38 11.57 19.42 -12.90
N VAL A 39 11.57 18.08 -13.00
CA VAL A 39 12.79 17.28 -13.24
C VAL A 39 12.83 16.61 -14.60
N THR A 40 11.73 16.59 -15.36
CA THR A 40 11.69 16.00 -16.70
C THR A 40 10.78 16.72 -17.66
N THR A 41 11.15 16.65 -18.94
CA THR A 41 10.33 17.10 -20.08
C THR A 41 9.54 15.95 -20.72
N ALA A 42 9.63 14.74 -20.15
CA ALA A 42 8.89 13.58 -20.61
C ALA A 42 7.38 13.83 -20.60
N ARG A 43 6.66 13.22 -21.53
CA ARG A 43 5.20 13.18 -21.47
C ARG A 43 4.76 12.31 -20.30
N ILE A 44 4.14 12.92 -19.31
CA ILE A 44 3.55 12.23 -18.16
C ILE A 44 2.13 11.80 -18.49
N THR A 45 1.81 10.53 -18.27
CA THR A 45 0.49 9.95 -18.54
C THR A 45 -0.02 9.25 -17.29
N ASN A 46 -1.22 9.64 -16.84
CA ASN A 46 -1.96 8.94 -15.80
C ASN A 46 -2.63 7.71 -16.43
N MET A 47 -2.48 6.55 -15.80
CA MET A 47 -2.97 5.26 -16.26
C MET A 47 -3.92 4.68 -15.21
N TYR A 48 -5.10 4.26 -15.65
CA TYR A 48 -6.11 3.66 -14.80
C TYR A 48 -6.58 2.34 -15.38
N GLY A 49 -6.65 1.32 -14.54
CA GLY A 49 -7.25 0.05 -14.90
C GLY A 49 -7.10 -0.97 -13.77
N PRO A 50 -8.14 -1.74 -13.45
CA PRO A 50 -8.03 -2.92 -12.60
C PRO A 50 -7.42 -4.11 -13.36
N THR A 51 -6.84 -5.05 -12.62
CA THR A 51 -6.27 -6.31 -13.15
C THR A 51 -7.25 -7.06 -14.04
N GLU A 52 -8.54 -7.07 -13.65
CA GLU A 52 -9.65 -7.71 -14.34
C GLU A 52 -9.97 -7.13 -15.72
N THR A 53 -9.31 -6.04 -16.09
CA THR A 53 -9.46 -5.35 -17.39
C THR A 53 -8.16 -5.27 -18.18
N THR A 54 -7.18 -6.10 -17.81
CA THR A 54 -5.87 -6.22 -18.47
C THR A 54 -5.02 -4.96 -18.34
N ILE A 55 -4.49 -4.76 -17.13
CA ILE A 55 -3.54 -3.70 -16.76
C ILE A 55 -4.16 -2.30 -16.78
N TRP A 56 -4.46 -1.75 -17.96
CA TRP A 56 -4.95 -0.37 -18.11
C TRP A 56 -6.20 -0.33 -18.99
N SER A 57 -7.07 0.63 -18.70
CA SER A 57 -8.38 0.81 -19.31
C SER A 57 -8.66 2.24 -19.72
N ALA A 58 -8.11 3.22 -19.01
CA ALA A 58 -8.18 4.63 -19.37
C ALA A 58 -6.84 5.31 -19.14
N THR A 59 -6.59 6.38 -19.90
CA THR A 59 -5.39 7.20 -19.75
C THR A 59 -5.70 8.67 -19.93
N ASP A 60 -5.02 9.54 -19.19
CA ASP A 60 -5.00 10.98 -19.45
C ASP A 60 -3.58 11.53 -19.50
N GLY A 61 -3.38 12.54 -20.34
CA GLY A 61 -2.16 13.33 -20.32
C GLY A 61 -2.14 14.21 -19.09
N VAL A 62 -1.05 14.17 -18.32
CA VAL A 62 -0.88 15.03 -17.15
C VAL A 62 -0.18 16.30 -17.58
N ILE A 63 -0.77 17.44 -17.21
CA ILE A 63 -0.17 18.76 -17.39
C ILE A 63 0.34 19.20 -16.01
N PRO A 64 1.67 19.15 -15.76
CA PRO A 64 2.24 19.61 -14.49
C PRO A 64 1.77 21.03 -14.14
N GLY A 65 1.37 21.23 -12.88
CA GLY A 65 0.87 22.52 -12.40
C GLY A 65 -0.61 22.80 -12.67
N ASN A 66 -1.34 21.90 -13.32
CA ASN A 66 -2.80 21.99 -13.47
C ASN A 66 -3.51 20.87 -12.71
N GLU A 67 -3.67 21.10 -11.41
CA GLU A 67 -4.17 20.14 -10.42
C GLU A 67 -5.63 19.78 -10.67
N ASP A 68 -6.43 20.76 -11.10
CA ASP A 68 -7.85 20.61 -11.41
C ASP A 68 -8.12 19.77 -12.66
N ALA A 69 -7.10 19.50 -13.49
CA ALA A 69 -7.23 18.75 -14.72
C ALA A 69 -6.91 17.26 -14.60
N LEU A 70 -6.48 16.76 -13.43
CA LEU A 70 -6.15 15.36 -13.23
C LEU A 70 -7.40 14.48 -13.30
N ARG A 71 -7.47 13.64 -14.33
CA ARG A 71 -8.58 12.71 -14.58
C ARG A 71 -8.01 11.31 -14.86
N LEU A 72 -8.88 10.30 -14.80
CA LEU A 72 -8.56 8.96 -15.33
C LEU A 72 -8.46 8.99 -16.86
N GLY A 73 -9.05 10.03 -17.48
CA GLY A 73 -8.97 10.30 -18.90
C GLY A 73 -10.05 9.60 -19.69
N ARG A 74 -9.67 9.02 -20.83
CA ARG A 74 -10.59 8.38 -21.78
C ARG A 74 -10.27 6.90 -21.96
N PRO A 75 -11.25 6.07 -22.36
CA PRO A 75 -11.03 4.65 -22.60
C PRO A 75 -9.92 4.39 -23.63
N LEU A 76 -9.14 3.33 -23.41
CA LEU A 76 -8.20 2.79 -24.38
C LEU A 76 -8.93 2.17 -25.57
N ALA A 77 -8.18 1.95 -26.67
CA ALA A 77 -8.72 1.30 -27.85
C ALA A 77 -9.32 -0.08 -27.50
N ASN A 78 -10.48 -0.38 -28.09
CA ASN A 78 -11.25 -1.61 -27.86
C ASN A 78 -11.77 -1.79 -26.42
N GLN A 79 -11.79 -0.72 -25.63
CA GLN A 79 -12.44 -0.69 -24.33
C GLN A 79 -13.55 0.36 -24.30
N GLU A 80 -14.55 0.11 -23.47
CA GLU A 80 -15.69 0.98 -23.24
C GLU A 80 -15.81 1.20 -21.73
N ILE A 81 -16.05 2.44 -21.30
CA ILE A 81 -16.26 2.74 -19.87
C ILE A 81 -17.62 3.43 -19.73
N TYR A 82 -18.42 2.92 -18.81
CA TYR A 82 -19.72 3.44 -18.45
C TYR A 82 -19.70 3.90 -16.99
N ILE A 83 -20.51 4.90 -16.68
CA ILE A 83 -20.79 5.32 -15.30
C ILE A 83 -22.25 4.95 -15.01
N LEU A 84 -22.49 4.02 -14.10
CA LEU A 84 -23.81 3.43 -13.85
C LEU A 84 -24.37 3.78 -12.47
N ASP A 85 -25.69 3.88 -12.38
CA ASP A 85 -26.41 3.96 -11.11
C ASP A 85 -26.50 2.58 -10.42
N SER A 86 -27.07 2.55 -9.21
CA SER A 86 -27.24 1.30 -8.43
C SER A 86 -28.16 0.26 -9.08
N ARG A 87 -28.91 0.64 -10.14
CA ARG A 87 -29.77 -0.25 -10.92
C ARG A 87 -29.10 -0.70 -12.23
N GLY A 88 -27.84 -0.31 -12.47
CA GLY A 88 -27.09 -0.66 -13.67
C GLY A 88 -27.46 0.18 -14.90
N ALA A 89 -28.14 1.33 -14.73
CA ALA A 89 -28.45 2.24 -15.83
C ALA A 89 -27.38 3.35 -15.93
N PRO A 90 -27.02 3.81 -17.15
CA PRO A 90 -26.09 4.93 -17.27
C PRO A 90 -26.60 6.20 -16.61
N VAL A 91 -25.72 6.88 -15.89
CA VAL A 91 -26.01 8.21 -15.35
C VAL A 91 -25.72 9.30 -16.39
N PRO A 92 -26.46 10.42 -16.38
CA PRO A 92 -26.11 11.58 -17.19
C PRO A 92 -24.72 12.15 -16.87
N PRO A 93 -24.05 12.83 -17.82
CA PRO A 93 -22.76 13.49 -17.57
C PRO A 93 -22.79 14.41 -16.35
N GLY A 94 -21.70 14.39 -15.57
CA GLY A 94 -21.58 15.14 -14.30
C GLY A 94 -22.13 14.42 -13.07
N MET A 95 -23.00 13.42 -13.22
CA MET A 95 -23.49 12.65 -12.07
C MET A 95 -22.52 11.53 -11.66
N PRO A 96 -22.35 11.29 -10.34
CA PRO A 96 -21.54 10.19 -9.84
C PRO A 96 -22.26 8.85 -10.06
N GLY A 97 -21.47 7.81 -10.34
CA GLY A 97 -21.92 6.43 -10.42
C GLY A 97 -20.74 5.45 -10.42
N GLU A 98 -21.04 4.15 -10.45
CA GLU A 98 -20.01 3.11 -10.52
C GLU A 98 -19.33 3.12 -11.90
N ILE A 99 -18.00 3.08 -11.91
CA ILE A 99 -17.22 2.87 -13.13
C ILE A 99 -17.35 1.40 -13.53
N VAL A 100 -17.85 1.14 -14.73
CA VAL A 100 -17.99 -0.19 -15.30
C VAL A 100 -17.23 -0.25 -16.62
N ILE A 101 -16.37 -1.26 -16.76
CA ILE A 101 -15.43 -1.38 -17.88
C ILE A 101 -15.81 -2.56 -18.73
N ALA A 102 -15.90 -2.35 -20.03
CA ALA A 102 -16.25 -3.37 -21.00
C ALA A 102 -15.28 -3.36 -22.19
N GLY A 103 -15.47 -4.29 -23.12
CA GLY A 103 -14.61 -4.42 -24.31
C GLY A 103 -13.62 -5.57 -24.21
N ARG A 104 -12.65 -5.60 -25.12
CA ARG A 104 -11.73 -6.75 -25.30
C ARG A 104 -10.73 -6.92 -24.16
N GLY A 105 -10.54 -5.91 -23.32
CA GLY A 105 -9.65 -5.96 -22.15
C GLY A 105 -10.22 -6.74 -20.97
N VAL A 106 -11.54 -7.01 -20.94
CA VAL A 106 -12.19 -7.70 -19.82
C VAL A 106 -11.69 -9.15 -19.71
N ALA A 107 -11.22 -9.51 -18.53
CA ALA A 107 -10.71 -10.85 -18.23
C ALA A 107 -11.81 -11.93 -18.33
N ARG A 108 -11.38 -13.19 -18.43
CA ARG A 108 -12.32 -14.32 -18.48
C ARG A 108 -13.12 -14.46 -17.18
N GLY A 109 -12.50 -14.15 -16.05
CA GLY A 109 -13.08 -14.28 -14.71
C GLY A 109 -12.02 -14.63 -13.68
N TYR A 110 -12.47 -14.96 -12.47
CA TYR A 110 -11.62 -15.42 -11.38
C TYR A 110 -11.45 -16.95 -11.42
N LEU A 111 -10.21 -17.42 -11.30
CA LEU A 111 -9.88 -18.84 -11.34
C LEU A 111 -10.57 -19.59 -10.19
N HIS A 112 -11.32 -20.65 -10.52
CA HIS A 112 -12.08 -21.48 -9.56
C HIS A 112 -13.09 -20.71 -8.67
N ARG A 113 -13.53 -19.53 -9.09
CA ARG A 113 -14.52 -18.71 -8.37
C ARG A 113 -15.65 -18.28 -9.31
N PRO A 114 -16.51 -19.22 -9.77
CA PRO A 114 -17.57 -18.91 -10.74
C PRO A 114 -18.63 -17.95 -10.20
N GLU A 115 -18.96 -18.03 -8.91
CA GLU A 115 -19.93 -17.15 -8.25
C GLU A 115 -19.47 -15.69 -8.25
N LEU A 116 -18.25 -15.44 -7.76
CA LEU A 116 -17.63 -14.10 -7.78
C LEU A 116 -17.43 -13.59 -9.23
N THR A 117 -17.14 -14.49 -10.16
CA THR A 117 -17.06 -14.14 -11.58
C THR A 117 -18.41 -13.67 -12.10
N ALA A 118 -19.51 -14.36 -11.80
CA ALA A 118 -20.84 -13.96 -12.22
C ALA A 118 -21.30 -12.65 -11.57
N GLU A 119 -20.90 -12.41 -10.32
CA GLU A 119 -21.19 -11.17 -9.59
C GLU A 119 -20.49 -9.95 -10.21
N ARG A 120 -19.20 -10.07 -10.55
CA ARG A 120 -18.38 -8.94 -11.01
C ARG A 120 -18.34 -8.78 -12.54
N PHE A 121 -18.48 -9.86 -13.30
CA PHE A 121 -18.45 -9.87 -14.77
C PHE A 121 -19.86 -10.07 -15.33
N VAL A 122 -20.63 -8.98 -15.34
CA VAL A 122 -22.07 -8.99 -15.64
C VAL A 122 -22.34 -8.71 -17.12
N PRO A 123 -23.41 -9.27 -17.70
CA PRO A 123 -23.89 -8.80 -18.99
C PRO A 123 -24.34 -7.34 -18.86
N HIS A 124 -24.04 -6.52 -19.87
CA HIS A 124 -24.47 -5.12 -19.88
C HIS A 124 -25.10 -4.77 -21.22
N PRO A 125 -26.34 -4.25 -21.24
CA PRO A 125 -27.13 -4.10 -22.46
C PRO A 125 -26.54 -3.10 -23.47
N LEU A 126 -25.67 -2.19 -23.01
CA LEU A 126 -25.02 -1.20 -23.87
C LEU A 126 -23.62 -1.63 -24.33
N CYS A 127 -23.10 -2.75 -23.81
CA CYS A 127 -21.78 -3.22 -24.17
C CYS A 127 -21.81 -3.87 -25.57
N LYS A 128 -20.80 -3.57 -26.40
CA LYS A 128 -20.62 -4.27 -27.68
C LYS A 128 -20.05 -5.68 -27.51
N CYS A 129 -19.48 -5.96 -26.34
CA CYS A 129 -19.01 -7.29 -25.93
C CYS A 129 -20.03 -7.98 -25.01
N GLU A 130 -19.83 -9.27 -24.77
CA GLU A 130 -20.79 -10.09 -24.02
C GLU A 130 -20.88 -9.72 -22.52
N ARG A 131 -19.83 -9.12 -21.94
CA ARG A 131 -19.73 -8.83 -20.50
C ARG A 131 -18.98 -7.53 -20.22
N ALA A 132 -19.31 -6.93 -19.09
CA ALA A 132 -18.62 -5.81 -18.48
C ALA A 132 -18.20 -6.15 -17.05
N TYR A 133 -17.11 -5.54 -16.58
CA TYR A 133 -16.57 -5.70 -15.25
C TYR A 133 -16.97 -4.52 -14.35
N ARG A 134 -17.60 -4.83 -13.22
CA ARG A 134 -17.95 -3.90 -12.14
C ARG A 134 -16.74 -3.63 -11.27
N THR A 135 -16.21 -2.42 -11.35
CA THR A 135 -14.90 -2.09 -10.73
C THR A 135 -14.98 -1.85 -9.22
N GLY A 136 -16.16 -1.50 -8.71
CA GLY A 136 -16.31 -0.93 -7.37
C GLY A 136 -15.73 0.48 -7.21
N ASP A 137 -15.23 1.11 -8.27
CA ASP A 137 -14.78 2.51 -8.26
C ASP A 137 -15.96 3.45 -8.52
N LEU A 138 -16.00 4.57 -7.81
CA LEU A 138 -16.94 5.66 -8.04
C LEU A 138 -16.31 6.70 -8.95
N GLY A 139 -17.03 7.13 -9.98
CA GLY A 139 -16.57 8.15 -10.92
C GLY A 139 -17.70 8.95 -11.54
N ARG A 140 -17.34 9.92 -12.37
CA ARG A 140 -18.28 10.65 -13.23
C ARG A 140 -17.64 11.05 -14.55
N HIS A 141 -18.44 11.20 -15.59
CA HIS A 141 -18.00 11.89 -16.80
C HIS A 141 -17.97 13.40 -16.58
N GLU A 142 -16.87 14.01 -16.97
CA GLU A 142 -16.72 15.45 -17.09
C GLU A 142 -17.31 15.94 -18.43
N PRO A 143 -17.61 17.24 -18.57
CA PRO A 143 -18.17 17.80 -19.80
C PRO A 143 -17.30 17.57 -21.06
N ASP A 144 -15.99 17.43 -20.88
CA ASP A 144 -15.04 17.15 -21.95
C ASP A 144 -14.88 15.65 -22.28
N GLY A 145 -15.70 14.79 -21.66
CA GLY A 145 -15.72 13.35 -21.85
C GLY A 145 -14.65 12.58 -21.08
N ARG A 146 -13.78 13.25 -20.32
CA ARG A 146 -12.84 12.58 -19.40
C ARG A 146 -13.56 12.06 -18.16
N ILE A 147 -12.95 11.11 -17.47
CA ILE A 147 -13.54 10.49 -16.28
C ILE A 147 -12.84 11.01 -15.02
N ALA A 148 -13.61 11.58 -14.09
CA ALA A 148 -13.13 11.89 -12.75
C ALA A 148 -13.31 10.67 -11.84
N PHE A 149 -12.29 10.40 -11.02
CA PHE A 149 -12.33 9.41 -9.95
C PHE A 149 -12.79 10.06 -8.65
N LEU A 150 -13.72 9.44 -7.94
CA LEU A 150 -14.34 9.98 -6.74
C LEU A 150 -14.11 9.09 -5.50
N GLY A 151 -13.47 7.94 -5.66
CA GLY A 151 -13.21 6.99 -4.58
C GLY A 151 -13.69 5.58 -4.92
N ARG A 152 -13.87 4.75 -3.89
CA ARG A 152 -14.40 3.39 -4.01
C ARG A 152 -15.75 3.26 -3.33
N LEU A 153 -16.57 2.34 -3.85
CA LEU A 153 -17.85 1.94 -3.29
C LEU A 153 -17.70 0.85 -2.22
N ASP A 154 -16.63 0.04 -2.31
CA ASP A 154 -16.32 -1.03 -1.38
C ASP A 154 -15.18 -0.65 -0.42
N HIS A 155 -14.81 -1.58 0.47
CA HIS A 155 -13.76 -1.38 1.49
C HIS A 155 -12.34 -1.66 0.95
N GLN A 156 -12.19 -1.82 -0.37
CA GLN A 156 -10.87 -2.05 -0.95
C GLN A 156 -10.06 -0.77 -0.93
N VAL A 157 -8.76 -0.90 -0.68
CA VAL A 157 -7.85 0.25 -0.59
C VAL A 157 -6.64 0.04 -1.48
N LYS A 158 -5.99 1.15 -1.82
CA LYS A 158 -4.70 1.14 -2.48
C LYS A 158 -3.69 1.72 -1.50
N VAL A 159 -2.70 0.89 -1.14
CA VAL A 159 -1.64 1.26 -0.22
C VAL A 159 -0.32 0.99 -0.92
N ARG A 160 0.39 2.05 -1.29
CA ARG A 160 1.72 2.01 -1.92
C ARG A 160 1.75 1.24 -3.24
N GLY A 161 0.67 1.35 -4.02
CA GLY A 161 0.49 0.68 -5.30
C GLY A 161 -0.08 -0.74 -5.19
N HIS A 162 -0.21 -1.28 -3.98
CA HIS A 162 -0.85 -2.56 -3.75
C HIS A 162 -2.36 -2.39 -3.59
N ARG A 163 -3.11 -3.19 -4.32
CA ARG A 163 -4.57 -3.30 -4.18
C ARG A 163 -4.85 -4.30 -3.06
N ILE A 164 -5.36 -3.81 -1.93
CA ILE A 164 -5.52 -4.60 -0.71
C ILE A 164 -7.01 -4.71 -0.36
N GLU A 165 -7.48 -5.93 -0.19
CA GLU A 165 -8.81 -6.24 0.33
C GLU A 165 -8.73 -6.28 1.86
N LEU A 166 -9.24 -5.24 2.53
CA LEU A 166 -9.18 -5.15 4.00
C LEU A 166 -9.87 -6.36 4.68
N GLY A 167 -10.95 -6.85 4.07
CA GLY A 167 -11.68 -8.03 4.54
C GLY A 167 -10.85 -9.33 4.56
N GLU A 168 -9.82 -9.44 3.72
CA GLU A 168 -8.90 -10.60 3.75
C GLU A 168 -8.07 -10.59 5.06
N ILE A 169 -7.59 -9.41 5.45
CA ILE A 169 -6.84 -9.22 6.69
C ILE A 169 -7.76 -9.40 7.91
N GLU A 170 -8.98 -8.85 7.85
CA GLU A 170 -9.99 -9.02 8.89
C GLU A 170 -10.37 -10.49 9.09
N SER A 171 -10.61 -11.22 8.01
CA SER A 171 -10.89 -12.67 8.06
C SER A 171 -9.70 -13.41 8.67
N ALA A 172 -8.49 -13.03 8.26
CA ALA A 172 -7.28 -13.64 8.77
C ALA A 172 -7.10 -13.43 10.29
N LEU A 173 -7.47 -12.25 10.80
CA LEU A 173 -7.49 -11.93 12.22
C LEU A 173 -8.63 -12.64 12.96
N ALA A 174 -9.82 -12.72 12.36
CA ALA A 174 -11.00 -13.34 12.97
C ALA A 174 -10.86 -14.87 13.18
N GLU A 175 -10.02 -15.52 12.39
CA GLU A 175 -9.68 -16.94 12.56
C GLU A 175 -8.77 -17.23 13.77
N GLN A 176 -8.24 -16.21 14.43
CA GLN A 176 -7.39 -16.37 15.61
C GLN A 176 -8.27 -16.61 16.85
N GLY A 177 -7.91 -17.62 17.65
CA GLY A 177 -8.75 -18.10 18.76
C GLY A 177 -9.02 -17.04 19.83
N GLU A 178 -8.11 -16.09 20.03
CA GLU A 178 -8.22 -14.99 20.98
C GLU A 178 -9.00 -13.78 20.44
N VAL A 179 -9.28 -13.69 19.13
CA VAL A 179 -9.94 -12.53 18.49
C VAL A 179 -11.45 -12.76 18.42
N ALA A 180 -12.24 -11.82 18.98
CA ALA A 180 -13.70 -11.83 18.85
C ALA A 180 -14.16 -11.09 17.59
N GLN A 181 -13.57 -9.92 17.34
CA GLN A 181 -13.86 -9.08 16.18
C GLN A 181 -12.57 -8.38 15.75
N ALA A 182 -12.43 -8.15 14.44
CA ALA A 182 -11.34 -7.40 13.85
C ALA A 182 -11.91 -6.42 12.82
N LEU A 183 -11.34 -5.23 12.77
CA LEU A 183 -11.61 -4.20 11.78
C LEU A 183 -10.28 -3.67 11.29
N VAL A 184 -10.10 -3.62 9.98
CA VAL A 184 -8.89 -3.07 9.36
C VAL A 184 -9.27 -1.83 8.57
N VAL A 185 -8.49 -0.78 8.71
CA VAL A 185 -8.66 0.48 7.99
C VAL A 185 -7.34 0.92 7.39
N ALA A 186 -7.40 1.55 6.21
CA ALA A 186 -6.30 2.35 5.72
C ALA A 186 -6.45 3.77 6.28
N ARG A 187 -5.47 4.20 7.07
CA ARG A 187 -5.41 5.55 7.64
C ARG A 187 -4.33 6.35 6.97
N GLU A 188 -4.60 7.63 6.76
CA GLU A 188 -3.66 8.64 6.27
C GLU A 188 -3.67 9.78 7.28
N ASP A 189 -2.92 9.59 8.38
CA ASP A 189 -2.83 10.62 9.43
C ASP A 189 -1.82 11.73 9.01
N ASP A 190 -0.85 11.40 8.14
CA ASP A 190 0.07 12.32 7.45
C ASP A 190 -0.16 12.28 5.93
N PRO A 191 -0.21 13.43 5.22
CA PRO A 191 -0.48 13.46 3.77
C PRO A 191 0.51 12.62 2.95
N GLY A 192 -0.02 11.67 2.19
CA GLY A 192 0.72 10.74 1.34
C GLY A 192 1.23 9.48 2.04
N ASP A 193 1.05 9.34 3.36
CA ASP A 193 1.45 8.15 4.12
C ASP A 193 0.25 7.33 4.57
N VAL A 194 -0.30 6.57 3.63
CA VAL A 194 -1.36 5.61 3.91
C VAL A 194 -0.77 4.38 4.61
N ARG A 195 -1.32 4.02 5.77
CA ARG A 195 -0.93 2.89 6.61
C ARG A 195 -2.12 1.98 6.92
N LEU A 196 -1.88 0.68 6.99
CA LEU A 196 -2.88 -0.28 7.45
C LEU A 196 -2.88 -0.36 8.99
N CYS A 197 -4.05 -0.11 9.59
CA CYS A 197 -4.26 -0.21 11.02
C CYS A 197 -5.37 -1.22 11.31
N ALA A 198 -5.09 -2.19 12.18
CA ALA A 198 -6.06 -3.16 12.66
C ALA A 198 -6.50 -2.83 14.09
N TYR A 199 -7.80 -2.92 14.33
CA TYR A 199 -8.43 -2.76 15.62
C TYR A 199 -9.08 -4.08 16.01
N ILE A 200 -8.74 -4.59 17.18
CA ILE A 200 -9.09 -5.94 17.62
C ILE A 200 -9.86 -5.85 18.92
N LEU A 201 -11.01 -6.53 18.98
CA LEU A 201 -11.71 -6.83 20.21
C LEU A 201 -11.34 -8.26 20.63
N PRO A 202 -10.61 -8.47 21.75
CA PRO A 202 -10.32 -9.80 22.25
C PRO A 202 -11.59 -10.53 22.70
N ARG A 203 -11.57 -11.87 22.70
CA ARG A 203 -12.64 -12.66 23.32
C ARG A 203 -12.69 -12.45 24.84
N PRO A 204 -13.87 -12.52 25.47
CA PRO A 204 -13.99 -12.39 26.91
C PRO A 204 -13.06 -13.37 27.66
N GLY A 205 -12.26 -12.84 28.59
CA GLY A 205 -11.32 -13.63 29.39
C GLY A 205 -10.04 -14.06 28.66
N GLN A 206 -9.83 -13.62 27.42
CA GLN A 206 -8.60 -13.84 26.66
C GLN A 206 -7.79 -12.56 26.58
N THR A 207 -6.46 -12.69 26.57
CA THR A 207 -5.54 -11.62 26.20
C THR A 207 -5.01 -11.89 24.81
N ALA A 208 -5.10 -10.90 23.93
CA ALA A 208 -4.54 -11.01 22.59
C ALA A 208 -3.09 -10.51 22.61
N ASP A 209 -2.15 -11.37 22.25
CA ASP A 209 -0.75 -10.95 22.04
C ASP A 209 -0.61 -10.38 20.62
N VAL A 210 -0.46 -9.06 20.55
CA VAL A 210 -0.29 -8.32 19.30
C VAL A 210 0.90 -8.81 18.47
N ALA A 211 2.00 -9.19 19.12
CA ALA A 211 3.20 -9.65 18.41
C ALA A 211 2.97 -11.03 17.80
N ALA A 212 2.37 -11.93 18.59
CA ALA A 212 2.03 -13.27 18.11
C ALA A 212 0.99 -13.22 16.98
N LEU A 213 0.00 -12.31 17.06
CA LEU A 213 -0.95 -12.06 15.98
C LEU A 213 -0.25 -11.60 14.70
N ARG A 214 0.68 -10.64 14.81
CA ARG A 214 1.44 -10.12 13.65
C ARG A 214 2.26 -11.21 12.98
N GLU A 215 2.95 -12.06 13.75
CA GLU A 215 3.71 -13.20 13.21
C GLU A 215 2.82 -14.21 12.48
N ARG A 216 1.63 -14.50 13.02
CA ARG A 216 0.67 -15.38 12.36
C ARG A 216 0.09 -14.77 11.09
N LEU A 217 -0.11 -13.45 11.03
CA LEU A 217 -0.48 -12.77 9.79
C LEU A 217 0.64 -12.86 8.75
N ARG A 218 1.89 -12.55 9.12
CA ARG A 218 3.08 -12.70 8.24
C ARG A 218 3.25 -14.11 7.69
N ALA A 219 2.85 -15.12 8.46
CA ALA A 219 2.93 -16.50 8.01
C ALA A 219 1.95 -16.84 6.88
N ARG A 220 0.92 -16.02 6.63
CA ARG A 220 -0.18 -16.34 5.71
C ARG A 220 -0.46 -15.27 4.67
N LEU A 221 -0.24 -14.00 5.00
CA LEU A 221 -0.48 -12.87 4.12
C LEU A 221 0.84 -12.35 3.56
N PRO A 222 0.84 -11.74 2.36
CA PRO A 222 1.97 -10.94 1.88
C PRO A 222 2.32 -9.83 2.88
N ASP A 223 3.61 -9.47 2.98
CA ASP A 223 4.10 -8.50 3.96
C ASP A 223 3.39 -7.14 3.86
N PHE A 224 3.07 -6.67 2.64
CA PHE A 224 2.35 -5.41 2.42
C PHE A 224 0.90 -5.40 2.93
N MET A 225 0.30 -6.57 3.22
CA MET A 225 -1.02 -6.69 3.81
C MET A 225 -0.99 -6.77 5.34
N VAL A 226 0.19 -6.93 5.96
CA VAL A 226 0.29 -7.01 7.41
C VAL A 226 0.13 -5.60 8.01
N PRO A 227 -0.86 -5.37 8.88
CA PRO A 227 -1.07 -4.05 9.49
C PRO A 227 0.17 -3.57 10.26
N SER A 228 0.60 -2.34 10.00
CA SER A 228 1.73 -1.76 10.73
C SER A 228 1.37 -1.47 12.19
N HIS A 229 0.08 -1.22 12.46
CA HIS A 229 -0.45 -0.98 13.79
C HIS A 229 -1.60 -1.94 14.09
N ILE A 230 -1.56 -2.54 15.29
CA ILE A 230 -2.61 -3.41 15.80
C ILE A 230 -2.96 -2.90 17.20
N THR A 231 -4.19 -2.41 17.37
CA THR A 231 -4.67 -1.83 18.62
C THR A 231 -5.75 -2.72 19.20
N LEU A 232 -5.58 -3.14 20.46
CA LEU A 232 -6.63 -3.83 21.21
C LEU A 232 -7.61 -2.80 21.76
N LEU A 233 -8.89 -3.06 21.60
CA LEU A 233 -9.98 -2.23 22.12
C LEU A 233 -10.81 -3.05 23.12
N ASP A 234 -11.35 -2.37 24.12
CA ASP A 234 -12.37 -2.95 25.00
C ASP A 234 -13.76 -2.96 24.33
N SER A 235 -13.98 -2.04 23.38
CA SER A 235 -15.17 -1.98 22.53
C SER A 235 -14.92 -1.12 21.30
N PHE A 236 -15.67 -1.36 20.22
CA PHE A 236 -15.65 -0.47 19.06
C PHE A 236 -16.45 0.81 19.34
N PRO A 237 -15.92 2.00 18.99
CA PRO A 237 -16.70 3.22 19.04
C PRO A 237 -17.88 3.12 18.06
N GLN A 238 -19.04 3.56 18.48
CA GLN A 238 -20.27 3.48 17.68
C GLN A 238 -20.87 4.87 17.44
N THR A 239 -21.38 5.08 16.23
CA THR A 239 -22.27 6.19 15.90
C THR A 239 -23.59 6.05 16.67
N PRO A 240 -24.42 7.11 16.79
CA PRO A 240 -25.75 7.02 17.39
C PRO A 240 -26.67 5.95 16.77
N ASN A 241 -26.39 5.53 15.53
CA ASN A 241 -27.11 4.48 14.81
C ASN A 241 -26.55 3.07 15.03
N GLY A 242 -25.61 2.89 15.97
CA GLY A 242 -25.04 1.58 16.33
C GLY A 242 -24.01 1.02 15.34
N LYS A 243 -23.65 1.75 14.27
CA LYS A 243 -22.55 1.38 13.37
C LYS A 243 -21.21 1.79 13.96
N VAL A 244 -20.13 1.07 13.65
CA VAL A 244 -18.77 1.47 14.05
C VAL A 244 -18.46 2.86 13.50
N ASP A 245 -18.00 3.76 14.37
CA ASP A 245 -17.54 5.09 13.99
C ASP A 245 -16.04 5.06 13.69
N LEU A 246 -15.71 4.93 12.39
CA LEU A 246 -14.33 4.87 11.92
C LEU A 246 -13.52 6.11 12.29
N LYS A 247 -14.16 7.28 12.44
CA LYS A 247 -13.48 8.54 12.77
C LYS A 247 -13.13 8.63 14.25
N ALA A 248 -13.87 7.92 15.10
CA ALA A 248 -13.63 7.84 16.53
C ALA A 248 -12.64 6.73 16.91
N LEU A 249 -12.14 5.96 15.93
CA LEU A 249 -11.10 4.96 16.19
C LEU A 249 -9.82 5.65 16.68
N PRO A 250 -9.20 5.16 17.77
CA PRO A 250 -7.96 5.73 18.30
C PRO A 250 -6.91 5.84 17.21
N ALA A 251 -6.25 7.00 17.12
CA ALA A 251 -5.07 7.12 16.26
C ALA A 251 -4.03 6.08 16.70
N PRO A 252 -3.24 5.52 15.77
CA PRO A 252 -2.10 4.72 16.16
C PRO A 252 -1.22 5.57 17.07
N ALA A 253 -0.90 5.09 18.27
CA ALA A 253 0.02 5.80 19.15
C ALA A 253 1.29 6.04 18.33
N SER A 254 1.62 7.31 18.10
CA SER A 254 2.94 7.62 17.56
C SER A 254 3.93 7.07 18.58
N VAL A 255 5.05 6.50 18.12
CA VAL A 255 6.14 6.08 19.02
C VAL A 255 6.68 7.27 19.87
N ASN A 256 6.18 8.48 19.62
CA ASN A 256 6.41 9.72 20.34
C ASN A 256 5.47 9.98 21.53
N ASP A 257 4.35 9.28 21.66
CA ASP A 257 3.51 9.35 22.85
C ASP A 257 4.02 8.32 23.86
N ASP A 258 4.15 8.69 25.13
CA ASP A 258 4.62 7.86 26.26
C ASP A 258 3.74 6.62 26.56
N VAL A 259 2.95 6.16 25.60
CA VAL A 259 2.25 4.89 25.61
C VAL A 259 3.15 3.86 24.91
N PRO A 260 3.60 2.81 25.61
CA PRO A 260 4.48 1.80 25.03
C PRO A 260 3.84 1.23 23.77
N THR A 261 4.44 1.48 22.61
CA THR A 261 4.27 0.59 21.46
C THR A 261 4.78 -0.76 21.95
N PRO A 262 3.95 -1.82 22.04
CA PRO A 262 4.45 -3.12 22.47
C PRO A 262 5.24 -3.71 21.32
N THR A 263 6.50 -3.29 21.16
CA THR A 263 7.50 -4.20 20.63
C THR A 263 7.59 -5.33 21.63
N ALA A 264 7.46 -6.57 21.16
CA ALA A 264 7.27 -7.77 21.98
C ALA A 264 8.42 -8.06 22.96
N ALA A 265 9.53 -7.34 22.82
CA ALA A 265 10.71 -7.48 23.63
C ALA A 265 10.90 -6.21 24.49
N PRO A 266 11.22 -6.34 25.79
CA PRO A 266 11.67 -5.20 26.58
C PRO A 266 12.84 -4.52 25.86
N PHE A 267 12.85 -3.18 25.88
CA PHE A 267 13.88 -2.39 25.21
C PHE A 267 15.29 -2.93 25.55
N ALA A 268 15.93 -3.51 24.55
CA ALA A 268 17.34 -3.87 24.60
C ALA A 268 18.10 -2.81 23.81
N ALA A 269 19.01 -2.10 24.49
CA ALA A 269 19.88 -1.15 23.82
C ALA A 269 20.70 -1.90 22.74
N PRO A 270 20.83 -1.35 21.52
CA PRO A 270 21.75 -1.88 20.53
C PRO A 270 23.14 -2.03 21.14
N ALA A 271 23.81 -3.16 20.89
CA ALA A 271 25.19 -3.35 21.28
C ALA A 271 26.11 -2.33 20.58
N ASP A 272 27.36 -2.24 21.06
CA ASP A 272 28.35 -1.36 20.48
C ASP A 272 28.74 -1.74 19.05
N GLY A 273 29.42 -0.82 18.37
CA GLY A 273 29.81 -0.98 16.97
C GLY A 273 28.60 -0.90 16.04
N SER A 274 28.21 -2.04 15.48
CA SER A 274 27.38 -2.12 14.29
C SER A 274 25.89 -1.95 14.58
N GLU A 275 25.39 -2.52 15.68
CA GLU A 275 23.99 -2.39 16.06
C GLU A 275 23.65 -0.93 16.41
N ALA A 276 24.54 -0.26 17.16
CA ALA A 276 24.43 1.17 17.45
C ALA A 276 24.41 2.04 16.17
N ARG A 277 25.19 1.70 15.15
CA ARG A 277 25.19 2.42 13.85
C ARG A 277 23.86 2.26 13.11
N VAL A 278 23.35 1.03 12.99
CA VAL A 278 22.06 0.76 12.32
C VAL A 278 20.91 1.43 13.08
N ALA A 279 20.89 1.33 14.40
CA ALA A 279 19.87 1.97 15.23
C ALA A 279 19.91 3.50 15.13
N ALA A 280 21.09 4.13 15.02
CA ALA A 280 21.21 5.57 14.78
C ALA A 280 20.61 5.97 13.42
N ILE A 281 20.92 5.21 12.37
CA ILE A 281 20.35 5.45 11.02
C ILE A 281 18.82 5.31 11.07
N TRP A 282 18.29 4.28 11.72
CA TRP A 282 16.84 4.08 11.83
C TRP A 282 16.17 5.19 12.64
N ARG A 283 16.80 5.68 13.72
CA ARG A 283 16.31 6.85 14.45
C ARG A 283 16.21 8.08 13.56
N ASP A 284 17.21 8.32 12.72
CA ASP A 284 17.22 9.49 11.84
C ASP A 284 16.17 9.36 10.71
N ILE A 285 16.05 8.17 10.12
CA ILE A 285 15.05 7.87 9.08
C ILE A 285 13.62 7.98 9.63
N LEU A 286 13.36 7.31 10.75
CA LEU A 286 12.03 7.18 11.35
C LEU A 286 11.68 8.36 12.26
N ARG A 287 12.65 9.27 12.49
CA ARG A 287 12.54 10.39 13.43
C ARG A 287 12.15 9.94 14.83
N LEU A 288 12.76 8.86 15.29
CA LEU A 288 12.49 8.24 16.59
C LEU A 288 13.56 8.60 17.63
N PRO A 289 13.17 8.84 18.90
CA PRO A 289 14.13 9.13 19.95
C PRO A 289 15.00 7.92 20.30
N ARG A 290 14.48 6.70 20.13
CA ARG A 290 15.17 5.43 20.44
C ARG A 290 14.75 4.32 19.47
N VAL A 291 15.68 3.41 19.17
CA VAL A 291 15.47 2.16 18.45
C VAL A 291 16.27 1.07 19.19
N GLY A 292 15.62 -0.02 19.57
CA GLY A 292 16.18 -1.17 20.25
C GLY A 292 16.72 -2.24 19.29
N ALA A 293 17.57 -3.14 19.80
CA ALA A 293 18.20 -4.20 19.01
C ALA A 293 17.17 -5.16 18.36
N SER A 294 16.10 -5.46 19.07
CA SER A 294 15.02 -6.35 18.60
C SER A 294 13.90 -5.62 17.86
N ASP A 295 14.01 -4.31 17.65
CA ASP A 295 12.98 -3.57 16.92
C ASP A 295 13.02 -3.93 15.43
N ASN A 296 11.85 -3.95 14.82
CA ASN A 296 11.69 -4.19 13.40
C ASN A 296 11.40 -2.87 12.68
N PHE A 297 12.16 -2.57 11.63
CA PHE A 297 12.06 -1.32 10.88
C PHE A 297 10.63 -1.01 10.42
N PHE A 298 9.93 -2.02 9.88
CA PHE A 298 8.57 -1.86 9.35
C PHE A 298 7.52 -1.71 10.45
N ASP A 299 7.74 -2.37 11.59
CA ASP A 299 6.86 -2.24 12.76
C ASP A 299 6.97 -0.84 13.38
N LEU A 300 8.16 -0.23 13.30
CA LEU A 300 8.39 1.16 13.69
C LEU A 300 7.88 2.20 12.67
N GLY A 301 7.15 1.77 11.64
CA GLY A 301 6.64 2.66 10.58
C GLY A 301 7.66 2.95 9.47
N GLY A 302 8.74 2.20 9.41
CA GLY A 302 9.71 2.27 8.32
C GLY A 302 9.19 1.65 7.04
N HIS A 303 9.48 2.28 5.92
CA HIS A 303 9.07 1.82 4.59
C HIS A 303 10.28 1.80 3.67
N VAL A 304 10.28 0.94 2.65
CA VAL A 304 11.40 0.84 1.69
C VAL A 304 11.70 2.20 1.06
N SER A 305 10.70 3.09 0.96
CA SER A 305 10.83 4.48 0.51
C SER A 305 11.67 5.37 1.41
N ALA A 306 11.75 5.06 2.70
CA ALA A 306 12.51 5.79 3.71
C ALA A 306 14.00 5.37 3.73
N LEU A 307 14.34 4.25 3.09
CA LEU A 307 15.71 3.79 2.86
C LEU A 307 16.26 4.46 1.59
N GLN A 308 16.74 5.71 1.69
CA GLN A 308 17.32 6.46 0.55
C GLN A 308 18.85 6.65 0.65
N GLU A 309 19.48 6.96 -0.48
CA GLU A 309 20.94 6.94 -0.74
C GLU A 309 21.91 7.48 0.34
N PRO A 310 21.67 8.60 1.08
CA PRO A 310 22.61 8.98 2.14
C PRO A 310 22.68 7.94 3.27
N ASN A 311 21.63 7.12 3.41
CA ASN A 311 21.54 6.06 4.41
C ASN A 311 21.81 4.68 3.81
N VAL A 312 21.54 4.45 2.51
CA VAL A 312 21.79 3.17 1.84
C VAL A 312 23.27 2.89 1.68
N ALA A 313 24.13 3.88 1.41
CA ALA A 313 25.58 3.65 1.35
C ALA A 313 26.14 3.16 2.70
N THR A 314 25.70 3.80 3.79
CA THR A 314 26.06 3.45 5.17
C THR A 314 25.44 2.12 5.62
N LEU A 315 24.19 1.84 5.23
CA LEU A 315 23.56 0.54 5.47
C LEU A 315 24.23 -0.57 4.64
N ALA A 316 24.62 -0.29 3.39
CA ALA A 316 25.33 -1.21 2.51
C ALA A 316 26.79 -1.44 2.91
N GLU A 317 27.42 -0.47 3.58
CA GLU A 317 28.71 -0.63 4.26
C GLU A 317 28.56 -1.50 5.51
N ALA A 318 27.50 -1.28 6.30
CA ALA A 318 27.17 -2.17 7.42
C ALA A 318 26.85 -3.61 6.94
N ILE A 319 26.08 -3.77 5.86
CA ILE A 319 25.80 -5.07 5.23
C ILE A 319 27.10 -5.72 4.71
N ARG A 320 28.01 -4.94 4.09
CA ARG A 320 29.33 -5.42 3.59
C ARG A 320 30.25 -5.94 4.69
N GLU A 321 30.19 -5.35 5.88
CA GLU A 321 30.92 -5.81 7.06
C GLU A 321 30.30 -7.08 7.70
N GLY A 322 29.26 -7.66 7.09
CA GLY A 322 28.56 -8.85 7.59
C GLY A 322 27.49 -8.56 8.66
N LEU A 323 27.06 -7.29 8.81
CA LEU A 323 26.31 -6.80 9.97
C LEU A 323 24.79 -6.75 9.75
N TYR A 324 24.31 -7.33 8.66
CA TYR A 324 22.89 -7.52 8.40
C TYR A 324 22.71 -8.92 7.81
N THR A 325 22.12 -9.83 8.58
CA THR A 325 21.75 -11.14 8.04
C THR A 325 20.41 -11.02 7.33
N GLY A 326 20.45 -10.64 6.05
CA GLY A 326 19.35 -10.88 5.14
C GLY A 326 19.21 -12.38 4.91
N LEU A 327 18.46 -13.08 5.76
CA LEU A 327 18.05 -14.44 5.48
C LEU A 327 16.99 -14.40 4.38
N SER A 328 17.45 -14.57 3.14
CA SER A 328 16.69 -14.63 1.89
C SER A 328 15.76 -15.85 1.77
N ARG A 329 15.12 -16.26 2.88
CA ARG A 329 14.07 -17.26 2.95
C ARG A 329 13.45 -17.23 4.37
N GLY A 330 12.72 -16.17 4.66
CA GLY A 330 11.78 -16.10 5.77
C GLY A 330 12.20 -15.23 6.95
N ARG A 331 11.37 -14.20 7.21
CA ARG A 331 10.92 -13.75 8.53
C ARG A 331 12.00 -13.20 9.50
N SER A 332 12.46 -11.95 9.29
CA SER A 332 12.67 -10.90 10.31
C SER A 332 13.70 -9.86 9.83
N HIS A 333 13.36 -8.57 9.90
CA HIS A 333 14.31 -7.46 9.71
C HIS A 333 14.67 -6.88 11.09
N SER A 334 15.47 -7.60 11.88
CA SER A 334 15.95 -7.15 13.19
C SER A 334 17.42 -6.77 13.14
N ILE A 335 17.85 -5.92 14.08
CA ILE A 335 19.26 -5.55 14.28
C ILE A 335 19.91 -6.65 15.13
N ALA A 336 20.27 -7.79 14.53
CA ALA A 336 21.00 -8.85 15.24
C ALA A 336 22.30 -9.22 14.51
N ALA A 337 23.38 -9.36 15.29
CA ALA A 337 24.68 -9.81 14.82
C ALA A 337 24.61 -11.17 14.07
N PRO A 338 25.49 -11.41 13.08
CA PRO A 338 25.50 -12.67 12.34
C PRO A 338 25.80 -13.85 13.26
N SER A 339 25.04 -14.95 13.08
CA SER A 339 25.41 -16.26 13.64
C SER A 339 26.75 -16.72 13.05
N PRO A 340 27.68 -17.30 13.84
CA PRO A 340 29.04 -17.64 13.41
C PRO A 340 29.12 -18.74 12.32
N ALA A 341 28.01 -19.19 11.76
CA ALA A 341 27.94 -20.31 10.81
C ALA A 341 27.92 -19.92 9.32
N VAL A 342 28.04 -18.63 8.94
CA VAL A 342 27.87 -18.18 7.54
C VAL A 342 29.11 -17.50 6.94
N ALA A 343 30.29 -17.78 7.48
CA ALA A 343 31.55 -17.36 6.87
C ALA A 343 31.99 -18.40 5.83
N GLU A 344 31.56 -18.25 4.58
CA GLU A 344 32.28 -18.64 3.34
C GLU A 344 31.31 -18.63 2.13
N SER A 345 31.40 -17.59 1.29
CA SER A 345 31.27 -17.64 -0.18
C SER A 345 31.12 -16.21 -0.74
N ASP A 346 32.05 -15.82 -1.60
CA ASP A 346 32.39 -14.42 -1.96
C ASP A 346 31.50 -13.75 -3.03
N ASP A 347 30.25 -14.20 -3.24
CA ASP A 347 29.47 -13.79 -4.44
C ASP A 347 27.97 -13.52 -4.21
N ARG A 348 27.58 -13.04 -3.02
CA ARG A 348 26.18 -12.70 -2.68
C ARG A 348 25.75 -11.21 -2.67
N PRO A 349 26.62 -10.17 -2.68
CA PRO A 349 26.17 -8.78 -2.45
C PRO A 349 25.16 -8.23 -3.47
N SER A 350 25.30 -8.62 -4.74
CA SER A 350 24.42 -8.17 -5.83
C SER A 350 23.02 -8.77 -5.78
N ARG A 351 22.87 -9.95 -5.18
CA ARG A 351 21.62 -10.70 -5.13
C ARG A 351 20.72 -10.25 -3.98
N ALA A 352 21.30 -9.92 -2.82
CA ALA A 352 20.56 -9.39 -1.68
C ALA A 352 19.96 -8.00 -1.94
N LEU A 353 20.70 -7.14 -2.68
CA LEU A 353 20.21 -5.83 -3.12
C LEU A 353 19.12 -5.92 -4.20
N ALA A 354 19.21 -6.90 -5.10
CA ALA A 354 18.16 -7.16 -6.08
C ALA A 354 16.87 -7.70 -5.42
N GLU A 355 17.00 -8.59 -4.44
CA GLU A 355 15.85 -9.16 -3.71
C GLU A 355 15.14 -8.13 -2.81
N MET A 356 15.85 -7.12 -2.28
CA MET A 356 15.27 -6.03 -1.46
C MET A 356 14.47 -5.00 -2.28
N VAL A 357 14.70 -4.94 -3.60
CA VAL A 357 13.99 -4.06 -4.53
C VAL A 357 12.80 -4.77 -5.18
N GLU A 358 12.79 -6.10 -5.19
CA GLU A 358 11.75 -6.94 -5.79
C GLU A 358 10.64 -7.40 -4.81
N SER A 359 10.81 -7.24 -3.49
CA SER A 359 9.81 -7.57 -2.45
C SER A 359 8.94 -6.39 -2.03
#